data_AF-A0A7C4GTW3-F1
#
_entry.id   AF-A0A7C4GTW3-F1
#
_cell.length_a   1.000
_cell.length_b   1.000
_cell.length_c   1.000
_cell.angle_alpha   90.00
_cell.angle_beta   90.00
_cell.angle_gamma   90.00
#
_symmetry.space_group_name_H-M   'P 1'
#
loop_
_entity.id
_entity.type
_entity.pdbx_description
1 polymer ?
#
loop_
_entity_poly.entity_id
_entity_poly.type
_entity_poly.pdbx_seq_one_letter_code
_entity_poly.pdbx_strand_id
1 'polypeptide(L)' 'MPFPQTWTEELVAEWLDLRGYLVKINLPVVTPEEGGRRAPDIVGARINQDTLEIIHVEVGQLSESKDK' A
#
# COMPACT_ATOMS: atom_id res chain seq x y z
N MET A 1 10.66 -11.10 -3.24
CA MET A 1 9.65 -10.08 -2.92
C MET A 1 8.90 -10.57 -1.68
N PRO A 2 8.46 -9.71 -0.74
CA PRO A 2 7.38 -10.15 0.14
C PRO A 2 6.22 -10.62 -0.74
N PHE A 3 5.61 -11.74 -0.38
CA PHE A 3 4.53 -12.32 -1.17
C PHE A 3 3.22 -11.61 -0.81
N PRO A 4 2.41 -11.22 -1.81
CA PRO A 4 1.03 -10.80 -1.57
C PRO A 4 0.28 -11.91 -0.84
N GLN A 5 -0.59 -11.52 0.08
CA GLN A 5 -1.40 -12.47 0.82
C GLN A 5 -2.66 -12.84 0.04
N THR A 6 -3.09 -11.98 -0.89
CA THR A 6 -4.30 -12.16 -1.68
C THR A 6 -4.10 -11.83 -3.16
N TRP A 7 -4.88 -12.49 -4.03
CA TRP A 7 -4.95 -12.17 -5.46
C TRP A 7 -5.46 -10.74 -5.72
N THR A 8 -6.24 -10.18 -4.79
CA THR A 8 -6.72 -8.80 -4.87
C THR A 8 -5.58 -7.80 -4.64
N GLU A 9 -4.65 -8.08 -3.72
CA GLU A 9 -3.43 -7.29 -3.58
C GLU A 9 -2.61 -7.28 -4.87
N GLU A 10 -2.43 -8.44 -5.49
CA GLU A 10 -1.73 -8.58 -6.77
C GLU A 10 -2.39 -7.75 -7.86
N LEU A 11 -3.70 -7.89 -8.04
CA LEU A 11 -4.43 -7.18 -9.08
C LEU A 11 -4.34 -5.66 -8.93
N VAL A 12 -4.48 -5.15 -7.70
CA VAL A 12 -4.35 -3.72 -7.43
C VAL A 12 -2.91 -3.25 -7.62
N ALA A 13 -1.93 -4.04 -7.19
CA ALA A 13 -0.52 -3.72 -7.38
C ALA A 13 -0.14 -3.64 -8.86
N GLU A 14 -0.55 -4.61 -9.68
CA GLU A 14 -0.34 -4.59 -11.13
C GLU A 14 -1.05 -3.40 -11.79
N TRP A 15 -2.28 -3.10 -11.36
CA TRP A 15 -2.99 -1.94 -11.87
C TRP A 15 -2.27 -0.62 -11.55
N LEU A 16 -1.67 -0.48 -10.36
CA LEU A 16 -0.87 0.68 -10.01
C LEU A 16 0.45 0.76 -10.80
N ASP A 17 1.11 -0.38 -11.02
CA ASP A 17 2.32 -0.48 -11.85
C ASP A 17 2.04 -0.01 -13.29
N LEU A 18 0.94 -0.48 -13.89
CA LEU A 18 0.46 -0.02 -15.20
C LEU A 18 0.15 1.49 -15.25
N ARG A 19 -0.17 2.11 -14.10
CA ARG A 19 -0.39 3.56 -13.96
C ARG A 19 0.90 4.35 -13.70
N GLY A 20 2.05 3.69 -13.71
CA GLY A 20 3.38 4.30 -13.55
C GLY A 20 3.80 4.51 -12.10
N TYR A 21 3.24 3.76 -11.15
CA TYR A 21 3.70 3.75 -9.77
C TYR A 21 4.79 2.70 -9.56
N LEU A 22 5.82 3.02 -8.79
CA LEU A 22 6.66 2.02 -8.14
C LEU A 22 5.88 1.42 -6.97
N VAL A 23 5.60 0.11 -7.02
CA VAL A 23 4.73 -0.55 -6.06
C VAL A 23 5.50 -1.46 -5.10
N LYS A 24 5.11 -1.41 -3.82
CA LYS A 24 5.51 -2.37 -2.78
C LYS A 24 4.30 -2.92 -2.06
N ILE A 25 4.26 -4.25 -1.96
CA ILE A 25 3.26 -5.00 -1.20
C ILE A 25 3.84 -5.34 0.18
N ASN A 26 3.01 -5.31 1.22
CA ASN A 26 3.35 -5.69 2.59
C ASN A 26 4.61 -4.97 3.10
N LEU A 27 4.68 -3.65 2.89
CA LEU A 27 5.82 -2.84 3.28
C LEU A 27 5.88 -2.73 4.83
N PRO A 28 6.92 -3.20 5.53
CA PRO A 28 7.04 -2.95 6.97
C PRO A 28 7.27 -1.45 7.20
N VAL A 29 6.34 -0.78 7.90
CA VAL A 29 6.49 0.65 8.20
C VAL A 29 6.91 0.87 9.66
N VAL A 30 6.31 0.15 10.60
CA VAL A 30 6.62 0.26 12.04
C VAL A 30 6.48 -1.09 12.73
N THR A 31 7.35 -1.34 13.71
CA THR A 31 7.19 -2.39 14.72
C THR A 31 7.01 -1.68 16.08
N PRO A 32 5.78 -1.54 16.61
CA PRO A 32 5.55 -0.89 17.89
C PRO A 32 6.23 -1.64 19.04
N GLU A 33 6.51 -0.96 20.16
CA GLU A 33 7.04 -1.60 21.39
C GLU A 33 6.12 -2.71 21.91
N GLU A 34 4.81 -2.57 21.70
CA GLU A 34 3.78 -3.56 22.06
C GLU A 34 3.77 -4.81 21.15
N GLY A 35 4.61 -4.82 20.11
CA GLY A 35 4.67 -5.89 19.12
C GLY A 35 3.69 -5.72 17.97
N GLY A 36 3.80 -6.62 16.99
CA GLY A 36 3.08 -6.54 15.72
C GLY A 36 3.81 -5.70 14.67
N ARG A 37 3.47 -5.90 13.40
CA ARG A 37 4.03 -5.15 12.28
C ARG A 37 2.90 -4.37 11.63
N ARG A 38 3.02 -3.03 11.60
CA ARG A 38 2.18 -2.22 10.72
C ARG A 38 2.75 -2.33 9.32
N ALA A 39 2.06 -3.08 8.49
CA ALA A 39 2.35 -3.21 7.08
C ALA A 39 1.08 -2.92 6.30
N PRO A 40 1.01 -1.80 5.56
CA PRO A 40 -0.04 -1.61 4.57
C PRO A 40 0.00 -2.74 3.55
N ASP A 41 -1.17 -3.13 3.05
CA ASP A 41 -1.29 -4.13 2.01
C ASP A 41 -0.50 -3.70 0.77
N ILE A 42 -0.72 -2.47 0.28
CA ILE A 42 -0.04 -1.92 -0.90
C ILE A 42 0.35 -0.46 -0.68
N VAL A 43 1.58 -0.13 -1.06
CA VAL A 43 2.09 1.24 -1.19
C VAL A 43 2.59 1.45 -2.60
N GLY A 44 2.11 2.50 -3.27
CA GLY A 44 2.61 2.96 -4.55
C GLY A 44 3.25 4.34 -4.40
N ALA A 45 4.34 4.60 -5.13
CA ALA A 45 4.93 5.93 -5.22
C ALA A 45 5.30 6.29 -6.67
N ARG A 46 5.08 7.54 -7.08
CA ARG A 46 5.58 8.07 -8.35
C ARG A 46 5.95 9.54 -8.23
N ILE A 47 6.77 10.02 -9.15
CA ILE A 47 7.06 11.44 -9.31
C ILE A 47 6.20 11.97 -10.45
N ASN A 48 5.42 13.01 -10.19
CA ASN A 48 4.62 13.71 -11.18
C ASN A 48 4.89 15.21 -11.05
N GLN A 49 5.47 15.84 -12.08
CA GLN A 49 5.81 17.28 -12.08
C GLN A 49 6.49 17.73 -10.79
N ASP A 50 7.59 17.07 -10.42
CA ASP A 50 8.38 17.29 -9.19
C ASP A 50 7.64 17.05 -7.86
N THR A 51 6.44 16.49 -7.91
CA THR A 51 5.66 16.10 -6.72
C THR A 51 5.76 14.59 -6.51
N LEU A 52 6.16 14.17 -5.30
CA LEU A 52 6.09 12.77 -4.88
C LEU A 52 4.64 12.44 -4.50
N GLU A 53 3.97 11.66 -5.34
CA GLU A 53 2.66 11.11 -5.06
C GLU A 53 2.82 9.74 -4.39
N ILE A 54 2.23 9.57 -3.20
CA ILE A 54 2.19 8.30 -2.46
C ILE A 54 0.74 7.86 -2.35
N ILE A 55 0.47 6.61 -2.74
CA ILE A 55 -0.82 5.96 -2.56
C ILE A 55 -0.67 4.80 -1.57
N HIS A 56 -1.63 4.69 -0.67
CA HIS A 56 -1.79 3.59 0.26
C HIS A 56 -3.15 2.94 0.01
N VAL A 57 -3.15 1.62 -0.17
CA VAL A 57 -4.38 0.83 -0.33
C VAL A 57 -4.37 -0.29 0.70
N GLU A 58 -5.49 -0.44 1.41
CA GLU A 58 -5.84 -1.65 2.16
C GLU A 58 -6.98 -2.34 1.42
N VAL A 59 -6.87 -3.65 1.17
CA VAL A 59 -7.89 -4.44 0.48
C VAL A 59 -8.82 -5.12 1.50
N GLY A 60 -10.08 -5.29 1.12
CA GLY A 60 -11.05 -6.01 1.97
C GLY A 60 -11.41 -5.29 3.27
N GLN A 61 -10.94 -4.06 3.49
CA GLN A 61 -11.33 -3.22 4.61
C GLN A 61 -12.45 -2.26 4.18
N LEU A 62 -13.54 -2.22 4.93
CA LEU A 62 -14.46 -1.09 4.88
C LEU A 62 -13.80 0.06 5.63
N SER A 63 -13.48 1.14 4.93
CA SER A 63 -12.99 2.35 5.59
C SER A 63 -14.08 2.89 6.53
N GLU A 64 -13.80 2.95 7.83
CA GLU A 64 -14.45 3.97 8.66
C GLU A 64 -13.86 5.31 8.23
N SER A 65 -14.58 6.07 7.41
CA SER A 65 -14.33 7.50 7.29
C SER A 65 -14.59 8.13 8.67
N LYS A 66 -13.57 8.21 9.51
CA LYS A 66 -13.60 9.07 10.70
C LYS A 66 -13.51 10.51 10.24
N ASP A 67 -14.64 11.06 9.83
CA ASP A 67 -14.90 12.49 9.98
C ASP A 67 -15.10 12.77 11.48
N LYS A 68 -14.00 13.12 12.16
CA LYS A 68 -13.87 14.17 13.21
C LYS A 68 -12.60 14.00 14.04
#